data_AF-A0A417YGP4-F1
#
_entry.id   AF-A0A417YGP4-F1
#
_cell.length_a   1.000
_cell.length_b   1.000
_cell.length_c   1.000
_cell.angle_alpha   90.00
_cell.angle_beta   90.00
_cell.angle_gamma   90.00
#
_symmetry.space_group_name_H-M   'P 1'
#
loop_
_entity.id
_entity.type
_entity.pdbx_description
1 polymer ?
#
loop_
_entity_poly.entity_id
_entity_poly.type
_entity_poly.pdbx_seq_one_letter_code
_entity_poly.pdbx_strand_id
1 'polypeptide(L)'
;MALVRPYPGFPQFRRKTGVMTDFSGSRFSDQEKPYGDQNGINRVFVLLHQPLSDSLQVFKDGMLMTKNVDYTLNIQEKRITFSEKQIPQEASVITVSYKHY
;
A
#
# COMPACT_ATOMS: atom_id res chain seq x y z
N MET A 1 -52.95 -10.08 -38.99
CA MET A 1 -51.54 -9.85 -38.58
C MET A 1 -51.52 -9.59 -37.08
N ALA A 2 -50.81 -10.40 -36.30
CA ALA A 2 -50.71 -10.20 -34.85
C ALA A 2 -49.51 -9.30 -34.52
N LEU A 3 -49.72 -8.23 -33.76
CA LEU A 3 -48.68 -7.33 -33.29
C LEU A 3 -48.03 -7.91 -32.03
N VAL A 4 -46.83 -8.47 -32.16
CA VAL A 4 -46.03 -8.93 -31.02
C VAL A 4 -45.49 -7.70 -30.28
N ARG A 5 -45.93 -7.48 -29.04
CA ARG A 5 -45.39 -6.41 -28.18
C ARG A 5 -44.32 -7.00 -27.27
N PRO A 6 -43.08 -6.48 -27.26
CA PRO A 6 -42.06 -6.93 -26.34
C PRO A 6 -42.48 -6.59 -24.90
N TYR A 7 -42.35 -7.57 -24.00
CA TYR A 7 -42.65 -7.38 -22.58
C TYR A 7 -41.62 -6.42 -21.96
N PRO A 8 -42.03 -5.46 -21.12
CA PRO A 8 -41.17 -4.36 -20.62
C PRO A 8 -40.07 -4.79 -19.61
N GLY A 9 -39.63 -6.05 -19.67
CA GLY A 9 -38.60 -6.61 -18.80
C GLY A 9 -37.76 -7.72 -19.43
N PHE A 10 -37.86 -7.97 -20.75
CA PHE A 10 -37.03 -8.97 -21.43
C PHE A 10 -36.47 -8.44 -22.77
N PRO A 11 -35.26 -8.87 -23.17
CA PRO A 11 -34.37 -9.79 -22.46
C PRO A 11 -33.57 -9.07 -21.35
N GLN A 12 -33.57 -9.65 -20.14
CA GLN A 12 -32.63 -9.25 -19.10
C GLN A 12 -31.25 -9.75 -19.52
N PHE A 13 -30.47 -8.92 -20.22
CA PHE A 13 -29.06 -9.21 -20.38
C PHE A 13 -28.48 -9.33 -18.97
N ARG A 14 -27.93 -10.51 -18.63
CA ARG A 14 -27.06 -10.66 -17.45
C ARG A 14 -25.91 -9.69 -17.65
N ARG A 15 -26.04 -8.47 -17.14
CA ARG A 15 -24.88 -7.61 -16.96
C ARG A 15 -23.99 -8.39 -16.01
N LYS A 16 -22.84 -8.85 -16.51
CA LYS A 16 -21.78 -9.28 -15.60
C LYS A 16 -21.36 -7.99 -14.90
N THR A 17 -21.99 -7.72 -13.77
CA THR A 17 -21.65 -6.62 -12.85
C THR A 17 -20.29 -6.98 -12.28
N GLY A 18 -19.26 -6.82 -13.10
CA GLY A 18 -17.90 -7.18 -12.78
C GLY A 18 -17.14 -5.92 -12.47
N VAL A 19 -17.12 -5.54 -11.19
CA VAL A 19 -16.05 -4.76 -10.54
C VAL A 19 -16.17 -5.16 -9.05
N MET A 20 -15.16 -5.58 -8.28
CA MET A 20 -13.78 -5.10 -8.14
C MET A 20 -12.92 -6.17 -7.43
N THR A 21 -11.60 -6.08 -7.56
CA THR A 21 -10.62 -7.00 -6.94
C THR A 21 -10.40 -6.82 -5.43
N ASP A 22 -11.19 -6.01 -4.71
CA ASP A 22 -10.89 -5.62 -3.32
C ASP A 22 -12.04 -4.87 -2.62
N PHE A 23 -13.08 -5.57 -2.15
CA PHE A 23 -14.23 -4.95 -1.47
C PHE A 23 -13.95 -4.45 -0.03
N SER A 24 -12.73 -4.55 0.48
CA SER A 24 -12.41 -4.05 1.84
C SER A 24 -12.40 -2.52 1.93
N GLY A 25 -12.45 -1.79 0.79
CA GLY A 25 -12.19 -0.35 0.76
C GLY A 25 -10.72 -0.01 1.00
N SER A 26 -9.83 -1.02 1.01
CA SER A 26 -8.40 -0.78 1.16
C SER A 26 -7.81 -0.25 -0.14
N ARG A 27 -7.12 0.88 -0.07
CA ARG A 27 -6.30 1.43 -1.14
C ARG A 27 -4.88 0.87 -1.05
N PHE A 28 -4.16 0.95 -2.16
CA PHE A 28 -2.76 0.56 -2.23
C PHE A 28 -1.89 1.80 -2.45
N SER A 29 -0.83 1.91 -1.65
CA SER A 29 0.22 2.91 -1.82
C SER A 29 1.46 2.18 -2.34
N ASP A 30 1.92 2.57 -3.53
CA ASP A 30 3.06 1.99 -4.21
C ASP A 30 4.25 2.93 -4.24
N GLN A 31 5.43 2.39 -3.92
CA GLN A 31 6.71 3.11 -3.98
C GLN A 31 6.67 4.47 -3.27
N GLU A 32 5.96 4.54 -2.16
CA GLU A 32 5.88 5.76 -1.36
C GLU A 32 7.24 6.07 -0.75
N LYS A 33 7.67 7.33 -0.88
CA LYS A 33 8.86 7.83 -0.18
C LYS A 33 8.44 8.32 1.21
N PRO A 34 8.91 7.69 2.30
CA PRO A 34 8.57 8.14 3.64
C PRO A 34 9.27 9.47 3.97
N TYR A 35 8.65 10.25 4.85
CA TYR A 35 9.19 11.53 5.30
C TYR A 35 10.27 11.33 6.37
N GLY A 36 11.39 12.03 6.23
CA GLY A 36 12.48 12.04 7.20
C GLY A 36 13.80 12.39 6.53
N ASP A 37 14.67 13.06 7.28
CA ASP A 37 16.01 13.40 6.79
C ASP A 37 16.85 12.14 6.66
N GLN A 38 17.40 11.89 5.48
CA GLN A 38 18.33 10.80 5.22
C GLN A 38 19.74 11.35 5.43
N ASN A 39 20.24 11.39 6.66
CA ASN A 39 21.56 11.96 6.98
C ASN A 39 22.53 10.94 7.58
N GLY A 40 22.24 9.64 7.47
CA GLY A 40 23.06 8.57 8.06
C GLY A 40 22.98 8.46 9.59
N ILE A 41 22.27 9.37 10.26
CA ILE A 41 22.08 9.39 11.72
C ILE A 41 20.61 9.12 12.06
N ASN A 42 19.70 9.73 11.31
CA ASN A 42 18.27 9.64 11.56
C ASN A 42 17.75 8.24 11.18
N ARG A 43 17.07 7.63 12.15
CA ARG A 43 16.57 6.25 12.05
C ARG A 43 15.06 6.19 11.87
N VAL A 44 14.38 7.31 12.12
CA VAL A 44 12.93 7.38 12.21
C VAL A 44 12.39 8.05 10.96
N PHE A 45 11.53 7.32 10.26
CA PHE A 45 10.85 7.78 9.06
C PHE A 45 9.34 7.65 9.24
N VAL A 46 8.59 8.62 8.72
CA VAL A 46 7.13 8.72 8.89
C VAL A 46 6.44 8.43 7.56
N LEU A 47 5.43 7.57 7.59
CA LEU A 47 4.56 7.24 6.46
C LEU A 47 3.38 8.21 6.40
N LEU A 48 2.85 8.42 5.20
CA LEU A 48 1.72 9.34 4.99
C LEU A 48 0.41 8.71 5.51
N HIS A 49 0.16 7.45 5.18
CA HIS A 49 -1.01 6.70 5.63
C HIS A 49 -0.66 5.63 6.67
N GLN A 50 -1.68 5.18 7.40
CA GLN A 50 -1.52 4.08 8.34
C GLN A 50 -1.54 2.75 7.56
N PRO A 51 -0.44 1.98 7.59
CA PRO A 51 -0.41 0.71 6.89
C PRO A 51 -1.27 -0.34 7.59
N LEU A 52 -1.88 -1.20 6.79
CA LEU A 52 -2.48 -2.44 7.27
C LEU A 52 -1.39 -3.39 7.77
N SER A 53 -1.69 -4.09 8.86
CA SER A 53 -0.82 -5.12 9.44
C SER A 53 -0.33 -6.08 8.36
N ASP A 54 0.98 -6.33 8.34
CA ASP A 54 1.67 -7.28 7.45
C ASP A 54 1.57 -7.02 5.94
N SER A 55 0.99 -5.89 5.53
CA SER A 55 0.97 -5.45 4.12
C SER A 55 2.19 -4.62 3.72
N LEU A 56 2.97 -4.15 4.70
CA LEU A 56 4.05 -3.21 4.49
C LEU A 56 5.34 -3.88 4.05
N GLN A 57 5.88 -3.42 2.93
CA GLN A 57 7.17 -3.80 2.38
C GLN A 57 8.06 -2.56 2.28
N VAL A 58 9.23 -2.62 2.92
CA VAL A 58 10.24 -1.55 2.86
C VAL A 58 11.36 -1.99 1.95
N PHE A 59 11.72 -1.13 1.01
CA PHE A 59 12.87 -1.29 0.15
C PHE A 59 13.86 -0.16 0.43
N LYS A 60 15.12 -0.54 0.64
CA LYS A 60 16.25 0.39 0.75
C LYS A 60 17.20 0.07 -0.39
N ASP A 61 17.47 1.04 -1.25
CA ASP A 61 18.36 0.90 -2.41
C ASP A 61 17.96 -0.31 -3.32
N GLY A 62 16.66 -0.61 -3.38
CA GLY A 62 16.11 -1.75 -4.11
C GLY A 62 16.16 -3.08 -3.37
N MET A 63 16.80 -3.17 -2.20
CA MET A 63 16.82 -4.37 -1.36
C MET A 63 15.59 -4.41 -0.43
N LEU A 64 14.89 -5.54 -0.43
CA LEU A 64 13.78 -5.77 0.50
C LEU A 64 14.31 -5.98 1.92
N MET A 65 13.83 -5.17 2.86
CA MET A 65 14.21 -5.24 4.27
C MET A 65 13.29 -6.19 5.04
N THR A 66 13.81 -6.81 6.09
CA THR A 66 13.04 -7.73 6.95
C THR A 66 12.55 -7.05 8.24
N LYS A 67 11.25 -7.19 8.52
CA LYS A 67 10.59 -6.66 9.72
C LYS A 67 11.15 -7.35 10.97
N ASN A 68 11.38 -6.59 12.04
CA ASN A 68 11.98 -6.98 13.33
C ASN A 68 13.46 -7.38 13.29
N VAL A 69 14.12 -7.31 12.13
CA VAL A 69 15.57 -7.53 11.99
C VAL A 69 16.23 -6.25 11.51
N ASP A 70 15.77 -5.72 10.36
CA ASP A 70 16.33 -4.52 9.74
C ASP A 70 15.56 -3.25 10.14
N TYR A 71 14.25 -3.37 10.35
CA TYR A 71 13.40 -2.26 10.78
C TYR A 71 12.27 -2.73 11.69
N THR A 72 11.78 -1.83 12.53
CA THR A 72 10.55 -2.00 13.30
C THR A 72 9.51 -1.00 12.80
N LEU A 73 8.24 -1.41 12.81
CA LEU A 73 7.11 -0.60 12.36
C LEU A 73 6.19 -0.33 13.54
N ASN A 74 6.00 0.94 13.89
CA ASN A 74 4.93 1.38 14.76
C ASN A 74 3.73 1.79 13.90
N ILE A 75 2.73 0.91 13.82
CA ILE A 75 1.54 1.08 12.99
C ILE A 75 0.71 2.29 13.45
N GLN A 76 0.60 2.53 14.76
CA GLN A 76 -0.23 3.62 15.30
C GLN A 76 0.37 5.00 15.00
N GLU A 77 1.70 5.12 15.10
CA GLU A 77 2.41 6.37 14.84
C GLU A 77 2.80 6.56 13.38
N LYS A 78 2.51 5.58 12.52
CA LYS A 78 2.95 5.55 11.11
C LYS A 78 4.48 5.68 10.97
N ARG A 79 5.23 5.14 11.92
CA ARG A 79 6.68 5.31 12.02
C ARG A 79 7.43 4.02 11.72
N ILE A 80 8.43 4.12 10.86
CA ILE A 80 9.43 3.08 10.62
C ILE A 80 10.70 3.51 11.36
N THR A 81 11.24 2.60 12.16
CA THR A 81 12.51 2.79 12.85
C THR A 81 13.51 1.75 12.34
N PHE A 82 14.56 2.21 11.66
CA PHE A 82 15.63 1.33 11.19
C PHE A 82 16.57 0.91 12.32
N SER A 83 17.13 -0.29 12.21
CA SER A 83 18.19 -0.76 13.09
C SER A 83 19.52 -0.04 12.82
N GLU A 84 20.45 -0.09 13.78
CA GLU A 84 21.71 0.68 13.70
C GLU A 84 22.59 0.30 12.51
N LYS A 85 22.45 -0.93 12.01
CA LYS A 85 23.22 -1.43 10.87
C LYS A 85 22.62 -1.04 9.52
N GLN A 86 21.36 -0.62 9.50
CA GLN A 86 20.61 -0.37 8.27
C GLN A 86 20.22 1.09 8.08
N ILE A 87 20.84 2.01 8.82
CA ILE A 87 20.55 3.45 8.71
C ILE A 87 20.76 3.91 7.26
N PRO A 88 19.76 4.56 6.64
CA PRO A 88 19.88 5.12 5.29
C PRO A 88 20.89 6.27 5.26
N GLN A 89 21.81 6.24 4.28
CA GLN A 89 22.76 7.34 4.04
C GLN A 89 22.15 8.42 3.15
N GLU A 90 22.82 9.57 3.00
CA GLU A 90 22.34 10.74 2.25
C GLU A 90 21.97 10.46 0.79
N ALA A 91 22.56 9.43 0.17
CA ALA A 91 22.26 9.02 -1.19
C ALA A 91 21.30 7.82 -1.29
N SER A 92 20.89 7.23 -0.15
CA SER A 92 20.06 6.03 -0.17
C SER A 92 18.62 6.34 -0.57
N VAL A 93 18.03 5.48 -1.38
CA VAL A 93 16.61 5.57 -1.79
C VAL A 93 15.79 4.64 -0.93
N ILE A 94 14.79 5.19 -0.24
CA ILE A 94 13.82 4.41 0.54
C ILE A 94 12.47 4.49 -0.16
N THR A 95 11.91 3.33 -0.46
CA THR A 95 10.56 3.21 -1.02
C THR A 95 9.78 2.18 -0.23
N VAL A 96 8.49 2.46 0.01
CA VAL A 96 7.61 1.59 0.78
C VAL A 96 6.35 1.31 -0.02
N SER A 97 5.93 0.05 -0.06
CA SER A 97 4.65 -0.34 -0.64
C SER A 97 3.78 -0.97 0.45
N TYR A 98 2.51 -0.56 0.54
CA TYR A 98 1.59 -1.05 1.58
C TYR A 98 0.12 -0.81 1.23
N LYS A 99 -0.77 -1.55 1.89
CA LYS A 99 -2.22 -1.31 1.81
C LYS A 99 -2.67 -0.44 2.98
N HIS A 100 -3.62 0.46 2.74
CA HIS A 100 -4.21 1.34 3.77
C HIS A 100 -5.71 1.51 3.53
N TYR A 101 -6.46 2.07 4.50
CA TYR A 101 -7.86 2.47 4.32
C TYR A 101 -7.98 3.98 4.05
#